data_AF-A0A965VD15-F1
#
_entry.id   AF-A0A965VD15-F1
#
_cell.length_a   1.000
_cell.length_b   1.000
_cell.length_c   1.000
_cell.angle_alpha   90.00
_cell.angle_beta   90.00
_cell.angle_gamma   90.00
#
_symmetry.space_group_name_H-M   'P 1'
#
loop_
_entity.id
_entity.type
_entity.pdbx_description
1 polymer ?
#
loop_
_entity_poly.entity_id
_entity_poly.type
_entity_poly.pdbx_seq_one_letter_code
_entity_poly.pdbx_strand_id
1 'polypeptide(L)'
;MAKNLGKYKQELQTRECLVQAIYQYLFHESNLNSLIDQFLKENTPKKISFDYFKRRLENIFEQADDLREITKNLRNHEDENLEMIDEAILWLGIVEIRADELAYPIVMNECIRLAKKFSNPNSYKFVNAKLDEWLKTNQTDWLKKNN
;
A
#
# COMPACT_ATOMS: atom_id res chain seq x y z
N MET A 1 -6.71 -19.72 14.79
CA MET A 1 -7.55 -20.17 13.66
C MET A 1 -7.06 -19.48 12.39
N ALA A 2 -6.53 -20.23 11.43
CA ALA A 2 -6.20 -19.68 10.12
C ALA A 2 -7.50 -19.18 9.47
N LYS A 3 -7.66 -17.85 9.37
CA LYS A 3 -8.80 -17.26 8.67
C LYS A 3 -8.78 -17.77 7.24
N ASN A 4 -9.88 -18.37 6.80
CA ASN A 4 -10.05 -18.87 5.44
C ASN A 4 -9.90 -17.70 4.45
N LEU A 5 -8.73 -17.56 3.84
CA LEU A 5 -8.36 -16.48 2.92
C LEU A 5 -9.26 -16.45 1.67
N GLY A 6 -10.00 -17.54 1.39
CA GLY A 6 -10.96 -17.61 0.29
C GLY A 6 -12.11 -16.60 0.39
N LYS A 7 -12.48 -16.18 1.61
CA LYS A 7 -13.57 -15.20 1.82
C LYS A 7 -13.18 -13.77 1.41
N TYR A 8 -11.89 -13.44 1.40
CA TYR A 8 -11.40 -12.09 1.12
C TYR A 8 -10.60 -12.03 -0.19
N LYS A 9 -10.80 -13.01 -1.08
CA LYS A 9 -9.99 -13.16 -2.29
C LYS A 9 -10.05 -11.90 -3.17
N GLN A 10 -11.21 -11.25 -3.24
CA GLN A 10 -11.39 -10.05 -4.04
C GLN A 10 -10.56 -8.89 -3.50
N GLU A 11 -10.56 -8.66 -2.19
CA GLU A 11 -9.82 -7.60 -1.51
C GLU A 11 -8.32 -7.82 -1.63
N LEU A 12 -7.86 -9.05 -1.44
CA LEU A 12 -6.45 -9.43 -1.62
C LEU A 12 -5.97 -9.13 -3.05
N GLN A 13 -6.77 -9.50 -4.05
CA GLN A 13 -6.47 -9.24 -5.47
C GLN A 13 -6.55 -7.75 -5.80
N THR A 14 -7.45 -7.01 -5.16
CA THR A 14 -7.57 -5.56 -5.38
C THR A 14 -6.32 -4.83 -4.88
N ARG A 15 -5.81 -5.19 -3.70
CA ARG A 15 -4.55 -4.63 -3.17
C ARG A 15 -3.35 -4.96 -4.06
N GLU A 16 -3.33 -6.16 -4.63
CA GLU A 16 -2.28 -6.55 -5.58
C GLU A 16 -2.30 -5.67 -6.83
N CYS A 17 -3.49 -5.40 -7.39
CA CYS A 17 -3.62 -4.45 -8.50
C CYS A 17 -3.21 -3.03 -8.09
N LEU A 18 -3.58 -2.58 -6.87
CA LEU A 18 -3.19 -1.26 -6.38
C LEU A 18 -1.67 -1.12 -6.32
N VAL A 19 -0.95 -2.10 -5.74
CA VAL A 19 0.53 -2.06 -5.70
C VAL A 19 1.13 -2.00 -7.10
N GLN A 20 0.59 -2.76 -8.06
CA GLN A 20 1.05 -2.71 -9.45
C GLN A 20 0.81 -1.34 -10.10
N ALA A 21 -0.36 -0.75 -9.88
CA ALA A 21 -0.69 0.59 -10.38
C ALA A 21 0.23 1.67 -9.76
N ILE A 22 0.48 1.60 -8.45
CA ILE A 22 1.39 2.53 -7.77
C ILE A 22 2.82 2.35 -8.30
N TYR A 23 3.30 1.12 -8.43
CA TYR A 23 4.62 0.84 -8.98
C TYR A 23 4.77 1.41 -10.40
N GLN A 24 3.74 1.24 -11.24
CA GLN A 24 3.71 1.80 -12.59
C GLN A 24 3.82 3.33 -12.55
N TYR A 25 3.06 3.99 -11.67
CA TYR A 25 3.09 5.43 -11.47
C TYR A 25 4.44 5.94 -10.95
N LEU A 26 5.09 5.21 -10.04
CA LEU A 26 6.43 5.54 -9.54
C LEU A 26 7.50 5.39 -10.63
N PHE A 27 7.36 4.39 -11.50
CA PHE A 27 8.30 4.15 -12.59
C PHE A 27 8.19 5.21 -13.69
N HIS A 28 6.96 5.63 -14.00
CA HIS A 28 6.68 6.70 -14.95
C HIS A 28 5.39 7.43 -14.60
N GLU A 29 5.43 8.76 -14.69
CA GLU A 29 4.26 9.58 -14.46
C GLU A 29 3.14 9.20 -15.42
N SER A 30 2.10 8.61 -14.84
CA SER A 30 0.93 8.11 -15.54
C SER A 30 -0.28 8.96 -15.17
N ASN A 31 -1.19 9.18 -16.10
CA ASN A 31 -2.45 9.85 -15.80
C ASN A 31 -3.38 8.92 -15.00
N LEU A 32 -3.98 9.44 -13.92
CA LEU A 32 -4.89 8.71 -13.03
C LEU A 32 -6.01 7.98 -13.79
N ASN A 33 -6.72 8.69 -14.68
CA ASN A 33 -7.86 8.13 -15.41
C ASN A 33 -7.40 7.01 -16.36
N SER A 34 -6.28 7.22 -17.06
CA SER A 34 -5.71 6.19 -17.93
C SER A 34 -5.31 4.93 -17.17
N LEU A 35 -4.75 5.09 -15.97
CA LEU A 35 -4.34 3.97 -15.12
C LEU A 35 -5.57 3.22 -14.56
N ILE A 36 -6.61 3.94 -14.14
CA ILE A 36 -7.90 3.34 -13.76
C ILE A 36 -8.46 2.52 -14.93
N ASP A 37 -8.62 3.14 -16.10
CA ASP A 37 -9.23 2.49 -17.26
C ASP A 37 -8.46 1.24 -17.68
N GLN A 38 -7.12 1.31 -17.69
CA GLN A 38 -6.26 0.17 -17.99
C GLN A 38 -6.54 -1.01 -17.04
N PHE A 39 -6.43 -0.79 -15.72
CA PHE A 39 -6.59 -1.87 -14.73
C PHE A 39 -8.02 -2.42 -14.67
N LEU A 40 -9.04 -1.58 -14.87
CA LEU A 40 -10.44 -2.03 -14.93
C LEU A 40 -10.71 -2.87 -16.18
N LYS A 41 -10.11 -2.51 -17.34
CA LYS A 41 -10.25 -3.28 -18.59
C LYS A 41 -9.57 -4.64 -18.53
N GLU A 42 -8.46 -4.75 -17.81
CA GLU A 42 -7.69 -5.99 -17.65
C GLU A 42 -8.24 -6.93 -16.55
N ASN A 43 -9.23 -6.47 -15.78
CA ASN A 43 -9.80 -7.24 -14.67
C ASN A 43 -11.34 -7.32 -14.76
N THR A 44 -11.94 -8.03 -13.82
CA THR A 44 -13.40 -8.15 -13.73
C THR A 44 -13.86 -7.79 -12.32
N PRO A 45 -15.10 -7.29 -12.16
CA PRO A 45 -15.64 -6.93 -10.85
C PRO A 45 -15.86 -8.15 -9.94
N LYS A 46 -15.78 -9.39 -10.47
CA LYS A 46 -15.77 -10.62 -9.66
C LYS A 46 -14.40 -10.92 -9.05
N LYS A 47 -13.32 -10.41 -9.67
CA LYS A 47 -11.93 -10.68 -9.30
C LYS A 47 -11.38 -9.59 -8.39
N ILE A 48 -11.68 -8.33 -8.67
CA ILE A 48 -11.28 -7.18 -7.85
C ILE A 48 -12.49 -6.29 -7.59
N SER A 49 -12.42 -5.48 -6.54
CA SER A 49 -13.43 -4.45 -6.27
C SER A 49 -13.06 -3.18 -7.03
N PHE A 50 -13.85 -2.85 -8.07
CA PHE A 50 -13.61 -1.67 -8.90
C PHE A 50 -13.77 -0.37 -8.12
N ASP A 51 -14.77 -0.31 -7.25
CA ASP A 51 -15.00 0.84 -6.36
C ASP A 51 -13.81 1.06 -5.43
N TYR A 52 -13.36 -0.01 -4.76
CA TYR A 52 -12.23 0.08 -3.85
C TYR A 52 -10.94 0.47 -4.58
N PHE A 53 -10.68 -0.14 -5.73
CA PHE A 53 -9.51 0.18 -6.55
C PHE A 53 -9.50 1.66 -6.95
N LYS A 54 -10.61 2.16 -7.52
CA LYS A 54 -10.72 3.54 -7.98
C LYS A 54 -10.53 4.52 -6.82
N ARG A 55 -11.32 4.37 -5.74
CA ARG A 55 -11.24 5.25 -4.56
C ARG A 55 -9.83 5.30 -3.99
N ARG A 56 -9.16 4.16 -3.88
CA ARG A 56 -7.81 4.12 -3.32
C ARG A 56 -6.77 4.73 -4.24
N LEU A 57 -6.86 4.49 -5.54
CA LEU A 57 -5.92 5.08 -6.48
C LEU A 57 -6.09 6.60 -6.55
N GLU A 58 -7.33 7.12 -6.49
CA GLU A 58 -7.61 8.55 -6.33
C GLU A 58 -6.92 9.11 -5.07
N ASN A 59 -7.16 8.50 -3.90
CA ASN A 59 -6.53 8.93 -2.63
C ASN A 59 -4.99 8.93 -2.69
N ILE A 60 -4.39 7.98 -3.42
CA ILE A 60 -2.94 7.89 -3.60
C ILE A 60 -2.43 9.07 -4.45
N PHE A 61 -3.11 9.38 -5.55
CA PHE A 61 -2.73 10.50 -6.41
C PHE A 61 -2.88 11.85 -5.69
N GLU A 62 -3.96 12.03 -4.91
CA GLU A 62 -4.19 13.23 -4.08
C GLU A 62 -3.09 13.44 -3.04
N GLN A 63 -2.48 12.36 -2.53
CA GLN A 63 -1.44 12.40 -1.51
C GLN A 63 -0.03 12.18 -2.06
N ALA A 64 0.16 12.14 -3.38
CA ALA A 64 1.40 11.66 -3.99
C ALA A 64 2.65 12.44 -3.55
N ASP A 65 2.55 13.77 -3.46
CA ASP A 65 3.71 14.60 -3.07
C ASP A 65 4.09 14.41 -1.61
N ASP A 66 3.11 14.31 -0.71
CA ASP A 66 3.33 13.98 0.71
C ASP A 66 3.91 12.57 0.88
N LEU A 67 3.39 11.60 0.12
CA LEU A 67 3.91 10.22 0.13
C LEU A 67 5.37 10.16 -0.34
N ARG A 68 5.75 10.94 -1.37
CA ARG A 68 7.14 11.07 -1.84
C ARG A 68 8.04 11.65 -0.76
N GLU A 69 7.58 12.67 -0.03
CA GLU A 69 8.35 13.27 1.06
C GLU A 69 8.55 12.27 2.22
N ILE A 70 7.48 11.56 2.61
CA ILE A 70 7.52 10.54 3.65
C ILE A 70 8.50 9.43 3.28
N THR A 71 8.39 8.85 2.08
CA THR A 71 9.28 7.75 1.69
C THR A 71 10.70 8.20 1.46
N LYS A 72 10.93 9.46 1.02
CA LYS A 72 12.26 10.06 0.99
C LYS A 72 12.89 10.16 2.38
N ASN A 73 12.13 10.55 3.40
CA ASN A 73 12.64 10.61 4.76
C ASN A 73 12.96 9.21 5.32
N LEU A 74 12.14 8.21 5.00
CA LEU A 74 12.37 6.81 5.39
C LEU A 74 13.62 6.19 4.72
N ARG A 75 14.07 6.73 3.58
CA ARG A 75 15.29 6.31 2.84
C ARG A 75 16.60 6.81 3.47
N ASN A 76 16.59 7.90 4.24
CA ASN A 76 17.81 8.63 4.64
C ASN A 76 18.70 7.92 5.69
N HIS A 77 18.43 6.67 6.05
CA HIS A 77 19.33 5.86 6.87
C HIS A 77 20.33 5.16 5.93
N GLU A 78 21.60 5.60 5.99
CA GLU A 78 22.71 5.46 5.02
C GLU A 78 22.99 4.09 4.35
N ASP A 79 22.27 3.01 4.67
CA ASP A 79 22.55 1.66 4.16
C ASP A 79 21.34 0.92 3.55
N GLU A 80 20.16 1.55 3.43
CA GLU A 80 18.95 0.87 2.93
C GLU A 80 18.46 1.42 1.58
N ASN A 81 18.72 0.68 0.51
CA ASN A 81 18.08 0.93 -0.79
C ASN A 81 16.61 0.51 -0.74
N LEU A 82 15.71 1.49 -0.63
CA LEU A 82 14.27 1.27 -0.82
C LEU A 82 13.99 0.94 -2.30
N GLU A 83 13.67 -0.31 -2.57
CA GLU A 83 13.19 -0.75 -3.88
C GLU A 83 11.84 -0.08 -4.19
N MET A 84 11.61 0.26 -5.45
CA MET A 84 10.38 0.92 -5.89
C MET A 84 9.12 0.08 -5.62
N ILE A 85 9.24 -1.25 -5.61
CA ILE A 85 8.12 -2.13 -5.23
C ILE A 85 7.80 -2.05 -3.74
N ASP A 86 8.82 -1.91 -2.89
CA ASP A 86 8.63 -1.71 -1.45
C ASP A 86 8.03 -0.33 -1.20
N GLU A 87 8.46 0.70 -1.94
CA GLU A 87 7.86 2.03 -1.90
C GLU A 87 6.37 2.02 -2.26
N ALA A 88 6.00 1.31 -3.33
CA ALA A 88 4.61 1.15 -3.73
C ALA A 88 3.75 0.49 -2.62
N ILE A 89 4.31 -0.49 -1.92
CA ILE A 89 3.64 -1.15 -0.79
C ILE A 89 3.52 -0.19 0.40
N LEU A 90 4.57 0.59 0.72
CA LEU A 90 4.53 1.59 1.77
C LEU A 90 3.45 2.64 1.50
N TRP A 91 3.35 3.13 0.27
CA TRP A 91 2.32 4.09 -0.14
C TRP A 91 0.91 3.55 0.11
N LEU A 92 0.64 2.32 -0.33
CA LEU A 92 -0.66 1.69 -0.10
C LEU A 92 -0.94 1.56 1.41
N GLY A 93 0.03 1.10 2.19
CA GLY A 93 -0.10 0.92 3.63
C GLY A 93 -0.41 2.23 4.36
N ILE A 94 0.33 3.30 4.04
CA ILE A 94 0.14 4.63 4.62
C ILE A 94 -1.26 5.16 4.30
N VAL A 95 -1.68 5.09 3.04
CA VAL A 95 -3.01 5.57 2.61
C VAL A 95 -4.13 4.76 3.25
N GLU A 96 -4.01 3.44 3.35
CA GLU A 96 -5.01 2.59 4.00
C GLU A 96 -5.09 2.86 5.51
N ILE A 97 -3.96 3.09 6.19
CA ILE A 97 -3.94 3.44 7.61
C ILE A 97 -4.59 4.81 7.83
N ARG A 98 -4.27 5.80 7.01
CA ARG A 98 -4.86 7.15 7.10
C ARG A 98 -6.36 7.16 6.83
N ALA A 99 -6.85 6.25 5.98
CA ALA A 99 -8.27 6.13 5.70
C ALA A 99 -9.09 5.57 6.88
N ASP A 100 -8.44 4.90 7.83
CA ASP A 100 -9.05 4.33 9.06
C ASP A 100 -10.29 3.43 8.80
N GLU A 101 -10.39 2.84 7.61
CA GLU A 101 -11.47 1.90 7.25
C GLU A 101 -11.20 0.47 7.76
N LEU A 102 -9.95 0.16 8.14
CA LEU A 102 -9.50 -1.12 8.67
C LEU A 102 -8.50 -0.91 9.80
N ALA A 103 -8.56 -1.75 10.83
CA ALA A 103 -7.59 -1.72 11.91
C ALA A 103 -6.15 -1.83 11.37
N TYR A 104 -5.26 -0.93 11.78
CA TYR A 104 -3.89 -0.86 11.25
C TYR A 104 -3.11 -2.20 11.31
N PRO A 105 -3.28 -3.12 12.30
CA PRO A 105 -2.58 -4.40 12.27
C PRO A 105 -3.00 -5.29 11.09
N ILE A 106 -4.23 -5.13 10.58
CA ILE A 106 -4.69 -5.82 9.38
C ILE A 106 -3.97 -5.27 8.16
N VAL A 107 -3.88 -3.94 8.03
CA VAL A 107 -3.17 -3.28 6.94
C VAL A 107 -1.68 -3.68 6.94
N MET A 108 -1.07 -3.72 8.12
CA MET A 108 0.33 -4.14 8.29
C MET A 108 0.57 -5.57 7.79
N ASN A 109 -0.30 -6.51 8.19
CA ASN A 109 -0.23 -7.90 7.73
C ASN A 109 -0.37 -8.01 6.21
N GLU A 110 -1.23 -7.19 5.59
CA GLU A 110 -1.38 -7.15 4.14
C GLU A 110 -0.14 -6.57 3.43
N CYS A 111 0.48 -5.52 3.98
CA CYS A 111 1.73 -4.99 3.45
C CYS A 111 2.86 -6.03 3.49
N ILE A 112 3.00 -6.77 4.60
CA ILE A 112 3.94 -7.88 4.72
C ILE A 112 3.64 -8.98 3.69
N ARG A 113 2.37 -9.31 3.47
CA ARG A 113 1.96 -10.31 2.46
C ARG A 113 2.31 -9.84 1.05
N LEU A 114 2.07 -8.57 0.73
CA LEU A 114 2.40 -7.98 -0.57
C LEU A 114 3.92 -7.96 -0.79
N ALA A 115 4.71 -7.59 0.22
CA ALA A 115 6.16 -7.63 0.17
C ALA A 115 6.68 -9.04 -0.10
N LYS A 116 6.15 -10.06 0.60
CA LYS A 116 6.49 -11.47 0.34
C LYS A 116 6.09 -11.95 -1.07
N LYS A 117 5.08 -11.33 -1.68
CA LYS A 117 4.58 -11.71 -2.99
C LYS A 117 5.36 -11.07 -4.14
N PHE A 118 5.69 -9.79 -4.01
CA PHE A 118 6.22 -8.99 -5.12
C PHE A 118 7.69 -8.58 -4.96
N SER A 119 8.19 -8.54 -3.73
CA SER A 119 9.52 -8.06 -3.42
C SER A 119 10.45 -9.23 -3.05
N ASN A 120 11.69 -8.92 -2.71
CA ASN A 120 12.69 -9.91 -2.34
C ASN A 120 12.31 -10.64 -1.03
N PRO A 121 12.78 -11.90 -0.84
CA PRO A 121 12.42 -12.69 0.35
C PRO A 121 12.73 -12.05 1.70
N ASN A 122 13.60 -11.04 1.75
CA ASN A 122 13.96 -10.31 2.96
C ASN A 122 13.25 -8.94 3.10
N SER A 123 12.61 -8.43 2.05
CA SER A 123 12.02 -7.08 2.03
C SER A 123 10.83 -6.90 2.97
N TYR A 124 10.13 -7.99 3.32
CA TYR A 124 9.01 -7.89 4.26
C TYR A 124 9.41 -7.39 5.66
N LYS A 125 10.65 -7.66 6.10
CA LYS A 125 11.17 -7.15 7.38
C LYS A 125 11.39 -5.64 7.30
N PHE A 126 11.93 -5.19 6.17
CA PHE A 126 12.16 -3.79 5.88
C PHE A 126 10.84 -3.02 5.79
N VAL A 127 9.86 -3.49 4.99
CA VAL A 127 8.53 -2.87 4.88
C VAL A 127 7.86 -2.77 6.25
N ASN A 128 7.93 -3.83 7.06
CA ASN A 128 7.39 -3.81 8.42
C ASN A 128 8.08 -2.73 9.27
N ALA A 129 9.41 -2.70 9.29
CA ALA A 129 10.17 -1.75 10.09
C ALA A 129 9.85 -0.29 9.71
N LYS A 130 9.75 0.01 8.41
CA LYS A 130 9.46 1.38 7.92
C LYS A 130 8.03 1.83 8.20
N LEU A 131 7.04 0.94 8.08
CA LEU A 131 5.67 1.28 8.48
C LEU A 131 5.57 1.52 9.99
N ASP A 132 6.26 0.72 10.81
CA ASP A 132 6.32 0.93 12.26
C ASP A 132 7.00 2.25 12.63
N GLU A 133 8.09 2.61 11.94
CA GLU A 133 8.80 3.89 12.09
C GLU A 133 7.91 5.08 11.72
N TRP A 134 7.25 5.01 10.56
CA TRP A 134 6.29 6.02 10.12
C TRP A 134 5.14 6.18 11.11
N LEU A 135 4.58 5.06 11.58
CA LEU A 135 3.52 5.05 12.57
C LEU A 135 3.95 5.78 13.84
N LYS A 136 5.13 5.46 14.42
CA LYS A 136 5.66 6.11 15.65
C LYS A 136 5.88 7.62 15.49
N THR A 137 6.31 8.05 14.31
CA THR A 137 6.60 9.46 14.04
C THR A 137 5.33 10.29 13.90
N ASN A 138 4.27 9.70 13.33
CA ASN A 138 3.02 10.40 13.09
C ASN A 138 1.97 10.16 14.21
N GLN A 139 2.33 9.38 15.24
CA GLN A 139 1.46 8.80 16.28
C GLN A 139 0.90 9.76 17.34
N THR A 140 0.71 11.05 17.08
CA THR A 140 0.34 11.97 18.16
C THR A 140 -1.10 11.78 18.67
N ASP A 141 -2.04 11.24 17.86
CA ASP A 141 -3.47 11.19 18.24
C ASP A 141 -4.24 9.85 18.09
N TRP A 142 -3.90 8.95 17.16
CA TRP A 142 -4.77 7.78 16.88
C TRP A 142 -4.53 6.54 17.76
N LEU A 143 -3.34 6.33 18.32
CA LEU A 143 -3.08 5.18 19.21
C LEU A 143 -3.79 5.29 20.56
N LYS A 144 -4.11 6.51 21.01
CA LYS A 144 -4.85 6.73 22.27
C LYS A 144 -6.28 6.18 22.23
N LYS A 145 -6.83 5.91 21.04
CA LYS A 145 -8.20 5.38 20.87
C LYS A 145 -8.27 3.85 20.86
N ASN A 146 -7.15 3.15 20.73
CA ASN A 146 -7.12 1.69 20.51
C ASN A 146 -6.20 0.92 21.47
N ASN A 147 -5.77 1.54 22.57
CA ASN A 147 -5.15 0.88 23.72
C ASN A 147 -6.07 0.95 24.94
#